data_AF-X1BTA8-F1
#
_entry.id   AF-X1BTA8-F1
#
_cell.length_a   1.000
_cell.length_b   1.000
_cell.length_c   1.000
_cell.angle_alpha   90.00
_cell.angle_beta   90.00
_cell.angle_gamma   90.00
#
_symmetry.space_group_name_H-M   'P 1'
#
loop_
_entity.id
_entity.type
_entity.pdbx_description
1 polymer ?
#
loop_
_entity_poly.entity_id
_entity_poly.type
_entity_poly.pdbx_seq_one_letter_code
_entity_poly.pdbx_strand_id
1 'polypeptide(L)' 'MKNDKQILIRMPKDFCKLLEEAIKDEKAAPKMYEKLRKMAYGKTTIQTFKRIKNDEKRHKVLLEKIKIKYCPR' A
#
# COMPACT_ATOMS: atom_id res chain seq x y z
N MET A 1 -6.79 36.09 -16.00
CA MET A 1 -5.69 35.39 -15.30
C MET A 1 -6.30 34.42 -14.31
N LYS A 2 -6.03 33.11 -14.46
CA LYS A 2 -6.53 32.08 -13.53
C LYS A 2 -5.77 32.23 -12.21
N ASN A 3 -6.48 32.62 -11.15
CA ASN A 3 -5.97 32.54 -9.78
C ASN A 3 -6.06 31.08 -9.35
N ASP A 4 -5.07 30.30 -9.75
CA ASP A 4 -4.83 28.98 -9.17
C ASP A 4 -4.36 29.19 -7.74
N LYS A 5 -5.33 29.33 -6.81
CA LYS A 5 -5.08 29.23 -5.38
C LYS A 5 -4.46 27.86 -5.17
N GLN A 6 -3.13 27.85 -5.07
CA GLN A 6 -2.36 26.70 -4.65
C GLN A 6 -2.83 26.38 -3.23
N ILE A 7 -3.80 25.49 -3.10
CA ILE A 7 -4.23 24.97 -1.81
C ILE A 7 -3.00 24.27 -1.27
N LEU A 8 -2.30 24.94 -0.35
CA LEU A 8 -1.31 24.33 0.52
C LEU A 8 -2.06 23.30 1.36
N ILE A 9 -2.24 22.10 0.82
CA ILE A 9 -2.70 20.95 1.59
C ILE A 9 -1.57 20.70 2.58
N ARG A 10 -1.71 21.25 3.79
CA ARG A 10 -0.82 20.91 4.90
C ARG A 10 -0.99 19.42 5.15
N MET A 11 0.10 18.69 4.94
CA MET A 11 0.20 17.28 5.30
C MET A 11 -0.19 17.11 6.77
N PRO A 12 -1.05 16.15 7.13
CA PRO A 12 -1.36 15.86 8.53
C PRO A 12 -0.07 15.62 9.32
N LYS A 13 -0.06 16.03 10.61
CA LYS A 13 1.13 15.90 11.48
C LYS A 13 1.67 14.46 11.52
N ASP A 14 0.77 13.49 11.47
CA ASP A 14 1.12 12.07 11.56
C ASP A 14 1.28 11.38 10.20
N PHE A 15 1.26 12.13 9.08
CA PHE A 15 1.25 11.54 7.74
C PHE A 15 2.40 10.55 7.52
N CYS A 16 3.64 10.94 7.87
CA CYS A 16 4.80 10.07 7.70
C CYS A 16 4.74 8.81 8.57
N LYS A 17 4.21 8.95 9.79
CA LYS A 17 4.01 7.82 10.72
C LYS A 17 2.96 6.85 10.17
N LEU A 18 1.80 7.37 9.76
CA LEU A 18 0.72 6.56 9.17
C LEU A 18 1.16 5.88 7.88
N LEU A 19 1.99 6.54 7.08
CA LEU A 19 2.55 5.96 5.87
C LEU A 19 3.54 4.81 6.18
N GLU A 20 4.33 4.92 7.24
CA GLU A 20 5.16 3.82 7.72
C GLU A 20 4.36 2.63 8.24
N GLU A 21 3.27 2.89 8.95
CA GLU A 21 2.34 1.86 9.42
C GLU A 21 1.72 1.13 8.23
N ALA A 22 1.20 1.87 7.24
CA ALA A 22 0.66 1.28 6.02
C ALA A 22 1.70 0.42 5.27
N ILE A 23 2.96 0.87 5.14
CA ILE A 23 4.04 0.06 4.53
C ILE A 23 4.29 -1.24 5.31
N LYS A 24 4.20 -1.22 6.65
CA LYS A 24 4.37 -2.42 7.48
C LYS A 24 3.21 -3.40 7.25
N ASP A 25 1.99 -2.90 7.15
CA ASP A 25 0.81 -3.72 6.88
C ASP A 25 0.89 -4.39 5.50
N GLU A 26 1.24 -3.62 4.47
CA GLU A 26 1.45 -4.13 3.11
C GLU A 26 2.61 -5.13 3.02
N LYS A 27 3.62 -5.01 3.89
CA LYS A 27 4.70 -5.98 4.00
C LYS A 27 4.25 -7.29 4.67
N ALA A 28 3.30 -7.23 5.61
CA ALA A 28 2.82 -8.39 6.36
C ALA A 28 1.69 -9.15 5.64
N ALA A 29 0.79 -8.45 4.96
CA ALA A 29 -0.39 -9.00 4.29
C ALA A 29 -0.10 -10.15 3.29
N PRO A 30 0.99 -10.14 2.48
CA PRO A 30 1.30 -11.23 1.55
C PRO A 30 1.39 -12.61 2.21
N LYS A 31 1.83 -12.68 3.47
CA LYS A 31 1.92 -13.94 4.23
C LYS A 31 0.55 -14.52 4.53
N MET A 32 -0.45 -13.67 4.79
CA MET A 32 -1.83 -14.09 5.04
C MET A 32 -2.47 -14.65 3.78
N TYR A 33 -2.38 -13.95 2.64
CA TYR A 33 -2.94 -14.44 1.39
C TYR A 33 -2.26 -15.70 0.87
N GLU A 34 -0.96 -15.88 1.13
CA GLU A 34 -0.29 -17.14 0.82
C GLU A 34 -0.83 -18.31 1.66
N LYS A 35 -1.17 -18.08 2.95
CA LYS A 35 -1.84 -19.11 3.78
C LYS A 35 -3.22 -19.44 3.23
N LEU A 36 -4.04 -18.43 2.93
CA LEU A 36 -5.37 -18.63 2.35
C LEU A 36 -5.31 -19.38 1.01
N ARG A 37 -4.35 -19.03 0.14
CA ARG A 37 -4.12 -19.74 -1.12
C ARG A 37 -3.85 -21.23 -0.92
N LYS A 38 -3.10 -21.60 0.13
CA LYS A 38 -2.78 -23.01 0.44
C LYS A 38 -3.98 -23.79 0.99
N MET A 39 -4.94 -23.09 1.59
CA MET A 39 -6.18 -23.67 2.12
C MET A 39 -7.32 -23.68 1.11
N ALA A 40 -7.19 -22.93 0.01
CA ALA A 40 -8.24 -22.74 -0.97
C ALA A 40 -8.42 -23.95 -1.89
N TYR A 41 -9.67 -24.24 -2.23
CA TYR A 41 -10.06 -25.16 -3.30
C TYR A 41 -10.56 -24.37 -4.51
N GLY A 42 -10.37 -24.95 -5.70
CA GLY A 42 -10.79 -24.34 -6.95
C GLY A 42 -9.76 -23.38 -7.55
N LYS A 43 -9.52 -23.52 -8.85
CA LYS A 43 -8.49 -22.77 -9.60
C LYS A 43 -8.71 -21.25 -9.52
N THR A 44 -9.96 -20.80 -9.61
CA THR A 44 -10.33 -19.38 -9.56
C THR A 44 -9.96 -18.76 -8.21
N THR A 45 -10.33 -19.40 -7.11
CA THR A 45 -10.04 -18.94 -5.75
C THR A 45 -8.53 -18.85 -5.49
N ILE A 46 -7.78 -19.89 -5.89
CA ILE A 46 -6.31 -19.91 -5.79
C ILE A 46 -5.70 -18.74 -6.59
N GLN A 47 -6.19 -18.50 -7.79
CA GLN A 47 -5.71 -17.41 -8.65
C GLN A 47 -6.04 -16.03 -8.05
N THR A 48 -7.20 -15.87 -7.42
CA THR A 48 -7.59 -14.65 -6.72
C THR A 48 -6.63 -14.35 -5.58
N PHE A 49 -6.36 -15.31 -4.68
CA PHE A 49 -5.40 -15.08 -3.58
C PHE A 49 -3.98 -14.80 -4.09
N LYS A 50 -3.57 -15.43 -5.20
CA LYS A 50 -2.29 -15.12 -5.85
C LYS A 50 -2.24 -13.68 -6.36
N ARG A 51 -3.33 -13.18 -6.95
CA ARG A 51 -3.46 -11.78 -7.40
C ARG A 51 -3.39 -10.81 -6.23
N ILE A 52 -4.21 -11.01 -5.20
CA ILE A 52 -4.23 -10.13 -4.02
C ILE A 52 -2.85 -10.04 -3.38
N LYS A 53 -2.16 -11.17 -3.19
CA LYS A 53 -0.78 -11.20 -2.70
C LYS A 53 0.18 -10.33 -3.52
N ASN A 54 0.02 -10.32 -4.84
CA ASN A 54 0.85 -9.52 -5.73
C ASN A 54 0.49 -8.04 -5.68
N ASP A 55 -0.78 -7.71 -5.44
CA ASP A 55 -1.24 -6.34 -5.31
C ASP A 55 -0.69 -5.69 -4.03
N GLU A 56 -0.64 -6.40 -2.89
CA GLU A 56 -0.01 -5.85 -1.67
C GLU A 56 1.48 -5.53 -1.86
N LYS A 57 2.20 -6.34 -2.65
CA LYS A 57 3.58 -6.04 -3.03
C LYS A 57 3.69 -4.75 -3.84
N ARG A 58 2.72 -4.49 -4.72
CA ARG A 58 2.67 -3.26 -5.52
C ARG A 58 2.30 -2.07 -4.66
N HIS A 59 1.32 -2.21 -3.77
CA HIS A 59 0.93 -1.18 -2.80
C HIS A 59 2.12 -0.76 -1.95
N LYS A 60 2.88 -1.71 -1.38
CA LYS A 60 4.13 -1.43 -0.66
C LYS A 60 5.07 -0.54 -1.46
N VAL A 61 5.36 -0.89 -2.72
CA VAL A 61 6.27 -0.12 -3.58
C VAL A 61 5.74 1.29 -3.85
N LEU A 62 4.43 1.43 -4.06
CA LEU A 62 3.79 2.73 -4.25
C LEU A 62 3.90 3.60 -3.00
N LEU A 63 3.60 3.04 -1.82
CA LEU A 63 3.72 3.75 -0.54
C LEU A 63 5.18 4.12 -0.24
N GLU A 64 6.14 3.26 -0.55
CA GLU A 64 7.58 3.58 -0.42
C GLU A 64 7.98 4.77 -1.31
N LYS A 65 7.48 4.84 -2.54
CA LYS A 65 7.71 6.00 -3.43
C LYS A 65 7.07 7.28 -2.88
N ILE A 66 5.85 7.19 -2.35
CA ILE A 66 5.17 8.33 -1.69
C ILE A 66 6.00 8.79 -0.50
N LYS A 67 6.51 7.86 0.32
CA LYS A 67 7.32 8.17 1.49
C LYS A 67 8.60 8.91 1.11
N ILE A 68 9.32 8.45 0.09
CA ILE A 68 10.52 9.13 -0.42
C ILE A 68 10.19 10.57 -0.85
N LYS A 69 9.04 10.78 -1.48
CA LYS A 69 8.65 12.11 -1.98
C LYS A 69 8.24 13.09 -0.89
N TYR A 70 7.52 12.64 0.13
CA TYR A 70 6.85 13.53 1.10
C TYR A 70 7.37 13.44 2.53
N CYS A 71 8.21 12.44 2.82
CA CYS A 71 8.85 12.22 4.12
C CYS A 71 10.37 12.04 3.95
N PRO A 72 11.08 13.01 3.35
CA PRO A 72 12.53 12.96 3.26
C PRO A 72 13.15 12.97 4.67
N ARG A 73 14.29 12.30 4.80
CA ARG A 73 15.07 12.31 6.04
C ARG A 73 15.68 13.67 6.31
#